data_AF-A7X500-F1
#
_entry.id   AF-A7X500-F1
#
_cell.length_a   1.000
_cell.length_b   1.000
_cell.length_c   1.000
_cell.angle_alpha   90.00
_cell.angle_beta   90.00
_cell.angle_gamma   90.00
#
_symmetry.space_group_name_H-M   'P 1'
#
loop_
_entity.id
_entity.type
_entity.pdbx_description
1 polymer ?
#
loop_
_entity_poly.entity_id
_entity_poly.type
_entity_poly.pdbx_seq_one_letter_code
_entity_poly.pdbx_strand_id
1 'polypeptide(L)' 'GCRRCKFLNSGTICKRARGDDMNDYCTGISSDCPKNPWKC' A
#
# COMPACT_ATOMS: atom_id res chain seq x y z
N GLY A 1 -3.39 -0.69 -4.26
CA GLY A 1 -3.35 0.33 -5.32
C GLY A 1 -3.32 -0.36 -6.67
N CYS A 2 -4.24 -0.04 -7.58
CA CYS A 2 -4.31 -0.67 -8.91
C CYS A 2 -3.93 0.35 -9.98
N ARG A 3 -3.00 -0.01 -10.88
CA ARG A 3 -2.62 0.84 -12.02
C ARG A 3 -2.80 0.00 -13.29
N ARG A 4 -3.60 0.49 -14.24
CA ARG A 4 -3.89 -0.20 -15.52
C ARG A 4 -4.53 -1.59 -15.35
N CYS A 5 -5.46 -1.74 -14.40
CA CYS A 5 -6.12 -3.02 -14.09
C CYS A 5 -5.16 -4.16 -13.67
N LYS A 6 -3.92 -3.83 -13.30
CA LYS A 6 -2.94 -4.75 -12.71
C LYS A 6 -2.65 -4.34 -11.28
N PHE A 7 -2.53 -5.34 -10.42
CA PHE A 7 -2.05 -5.13 -9.06
C PHE A 7 -0.59 -4.69 -9.11
N LEU A 8 -0.27 -3.63 -8.35
CA LEU A 8 1.11 -3.23 -8.15
C LEU A 8 1.84 -4.32 -7.36
N ASN A 9 3.11 -4.57 -7.68
CA ASN A 9 3.92 -5.55 -6.96
C ASN A 9 3.91 -5.31 -5.45
N SER A 10 4.02 -6.42 -4.70
CA SER A 10 4.21 -6.38 -3.26
C SER A 10 5.38 -5.46 -2.90
N GLY A 11 5.17 -4.54 -1.96
CA GLY A 11 6.19 -3.55 -1.58
C GLY A 11 6.14 -2.23 -2.36
N THR A 12 5.21 -2.05 -3.29
CA THR A 12 4.98 -0.73 -3.91
C THR A 12 4.28 0.20 -2.92
N ILE A 13 4.90 1.33 -2.58
CA ILE A 13 4.27 2.36 -1.72
C ILE A 13 3.05 2.93 -2.45
N CYS A 14 1.88 2.79 -1.86
CA CYS A 14 0.65 3.41 -2.38
C CYS A 14 0.30 4.72 -1.68
N LYS A 15 0.64 4.83 -0.39
CA LYS A 15 0.27 5.93 0.47
C LYS A 15 1.45 6.16 1.39
N ARG A 16 2.03 7.33 1.24
CA ARG A 16 3.05 7.78 2.19
C ARG A 16 2.38 8.09 3.51
N ALA A 17 2.99 7.61 4.57
CA ALA A 17 2.64 8.02 5.90
C ALA A 17 2.90 9.50 6.11
N ARG A 18 2.22 10.08 7.11
CA ARG A 18 2.52 11.42 7.61
C ARG A 18 3.04 11.27 9.04
N GLY A 19 4.25 11.77 9.30
CA GLY A 19 4.88 11.68 10.62
C GLY A 19 5.61 10.34 10.81
N ASP A 20 5.53 9.79 12.01
CA ASP A 20 6.31 8.62 12.48
C ASP A 20 5.74 7.26 12.08
N ASP A 21 4.55 7.21 11.49
CA ASP A 21 3.91 5.92 11.27
C ASP A 21 4.24 5.32 9.89
N MET A 22 4.00 4.02 9.70
CA MET A 22 4.53 3.27 8.54
C MET A 22 3.81 3.57 7.21
N ASN A 23 4.54 3.58 6.09
CA ASN A 23 3.94 3.72 4.76
C ASN A 23 3.01 2.52 4.45
N ASP A 24 1.97 2.76 3.67
CA ASP A 24 1.13 1.67 3.18
C ASP A 24 1.68 1.13 1.87
N TYR A 25 1.79 -0.20 1.80
CA TYR A 25 2.33 -0.92 0.66
C TYR A 25 1.25 -1.76 -0.01
N CYS A 26 1.32 -1.84 -1.33
CA CYS A 26 0.50 -2.79 -2.08
C CYS A 26 0.98 -4.21 -1.76
N THR A 27 0.04 -5.16 -1.65
CA THR A 27 0.33 -6.58 -1.46
C THR A 27 0.42 -7.35 -2.79
N GLY A 28 -0.02 -6.75 -3.90
CA GLY A 28 -0.11 -7.42 -5.20
C GLY A 28 -1.38 -8.28 -5.39
N ILE A 29 -2.26 -8.31 -4.40
CA ILE A 29 -3.47 -9.14 -4.38
C ILE A 29 -4.74 -8.27 -4.43
N SER A 30 -4.68 -7.05 -3.91
CA SER A 30 -5.79 -6.12 -3.86
C SER A 30 -5.55 -4.82 -4.63
N SER A 31 -6.62 -4.31 -5.24
CA SER A 31 -6.64 -3.04 -5.97
C SER A 31 -6.68 -1.87 -5.01
N ASP A 32 -7.37 -2.05 -3.89
CA ASP A 32 -7.37 -1.12 -2.79
C ASP A 32 -5.98 -1.07 -2.13
N CYS A 33 -5.66 0.01 -1.43
CA CYS A 33 -4.43 0.01 -0.68
C CYS A 33 -4.68 -0.38 0.77
N PRO A 34 -4.29 -1.60 1.18
CA PRO A 34 -4.50 -2.03 2.54
C PRO A 34 -3.71 -1.12 3.48
N LYS A 35 -4.37 -0.64 4.52
CA LYS A 35 -3.71 0.08 5.61
C LYS A 35 -2.71 -0.87 6.25
N ASN A 36 -1.47 -0.43 6.41
CA ASN A 36 -0.43 -1.27 6.98
C ASN A 36 -0.82 -1.64 8.42
N PRO A 37 -0.91 -2.93 8.80
CA PRO A 37 -1.39 -3.33 10.12
C PRO A 37 -0.43 -2.93 11.27
N TRP A 38 0.79 -2.52 10.93
CA TRP A 38 1.78 -1.98 11.87
C TRP A 38 1.67 -0.45 12.02
N LYS A 39 0.67 0.18 11.42
CA LYS A 39 0.24 1.54 11.78
C LYS A 39 -0.46 1.45 13.14
N CYS A 40 0.14 2.07 14.17
CA CYS A 40 -0.57 2.36 15.42
C CYS A 40 -1.66 3.41 15.21
#